data_AF-A0A519U611-F1
#
_entry.id   AF-A0A519U611-F1
#
_cell.length_a   1.000
_cell.length_b   1.000
_cell.length_c   1.000
_cell.angle_alpha   90.00
_cell.angle_beta   90.00
_cell.angle_gamma   90.00
#
_symmetry.space_group_name_H-M   'P 1'
#
loop_
_entity.id
_entity.type
_entity.pdbx_description
1 polymer ?
#
loop_
_entity_poly.entity_id
_entity_poly.type
_entity_poly.pdbx_seq_one_letter_code
_entity_poly.pdbx_strand_id
1 'polypeptide(L)'
;MSKTIFYSWQSDLSGKTNNFFIRDCLKKALKQINKEAEIELSLDKDTQDTTGSPDIVDTILRKIRASDIFVCDVSIVNQKNFVQRMANKRKMPNPNVLIELGYAVKTLGWDRVICVVNNGVCKVDDLPFDIRNNRVSTYSLKSTGDKKKAEKQLVDTFSTALRSILDNYEDILAAFNIDDNLSHDKQLFRQFDEKCSQTQLFDSIDFLVNHLKTNDAYYRIWHNVAEFNDSIDTNFLNADIQAKFEVLAAHVGQINHLAALKLFSIVTPGQKYAAEYEMQGVEITPELQFEIDQTTRYSFPDGPHDNDWDGYHKRMHDYQDELLAVNKLVKQSYTEFRMAVKRNLYI
;
A
#
# COMPACT_ATOMS: atom_id res chain seq x y z
N MET A 1 -15.97 1.29 23.82
CA MET A 1 -15.37 1.92 22.62
C MET A 1 -16.51 2.44 21.76
N SER A 2 -16.37 3.59 21.12
CA SER A 2 -17.37 4.10 20.17
C SER A 2 -17.04 3.62 18.76
N LYS A 3 -18.08 3.39 17.94
CA LYS A 3 -17.96 3.09 16.51
C LYS A 3 -18.88 4.01 15.72
N THR A 4 -18.42 4.55 14.60
CA THR A 4 -19.17 5.48 13.77
C THR A 4 -19.65 4.83 12.49
N ILE A 5 -20.93 5.00 12.18
CA ILE A 5 -21.56 4.53 10.95
C ILE A 5 -21.79 5.74 10.05
N PHE A 6 -21.24 5.73 8.84
CA PHE A 6 -21.53 6.75 7.84
C PHE A 6 -22.68 6.28 6.93
N TYR A 7 -23.72 7.10 6.79
CA TYR A 7 -24.85 6.81 5.90
C TYR A 7 -24.86 7.73 4.67
N SER A 8 -24.57 7.13 3.51
CA SER A 8 -24.65 7.75 2.19
C SER A 8 -26.06 7.62 1.60
N TRP A 9 -26.66 8.74 1.21
CA TRP A 9 -28.05 8.80 0.77
C TRP A 9 -28.24 9.65 -0.49
N GLN A 10 -29.41 9.55 -1.10
CA GLN A 10 -29.82 10.33 -2.27
C GLN A 10 -31.22 10.93 -2.13
N SER A 11 -31.50 12.00 -2.89
CA SER A 11 -32.79 12.73 -2.89
C SER A 11 -33.67 12.47 -4.13
N ASP A 12 -33.20 11.71 -5.12
CA ASP A 12 -33.92 11.44 -6.37
C ASP A 12 -35.17 10.55 -6.18
N LEU A 13 -35.16 9.71 -5.15
CA LEU A 13 -36.30 8.88 -4.74
C LEU A 13 -37.10 9.52 -3.60
N SER A 14 -38.33 9.06 -3.42
CA SER A 14 -39.20 9.56 -2.35
C SER A 14 -38.56 9.33 -0.98
N GLY A 15 -38.26 10.40 -0.25
CA GLY A 15 -37.68 10.29 1.09
C GLY A 15 -38.54 9.46 2.05
N LYS A 16 -39.88 9.45 1.88
CA LYS A 16 -40.81 8.65 2.70
C LYS A 16 -40.64 7.13 2.53
N THR A 17 -40.08 6.70 1.41
CA THR A 17 -39.85 5.28 1.10
C THR A 17 -38.38 4.89 1.02
N ASN A 18 -37.47 5.85 0.84
CA ASN A 18 -36.03 5.69 0.71
C ASN A 18 -35.30 6.47 1.80
N ASN A 19 -34.57 7.54 1.48
CA ASN A 19 -33.67 8.24 2.39
C ASN A 19 -34.14 8.31 3.86
N PHE A 20 -35.26 9.01 4.13
CA PHE A 20 -35.73 9.18 5.51
C PHE A 20 -36.14 7.85 6.14
N PHE A 21 -36.79 6.98 5.37
CA PHE A 21 -37.19 5.66 5.85
C PHE A 21 -35.98 4.79 6.24
N ILE A 22 -34.98 4.70 5.36
CA ILE A 22 -33.75 3.94 5.59
C ILE A 22 -33.01 4.49 6.81
N ARG A 23 -32.81 5.81 6.86
CA ARG A 23 -32.17 6.50 7.99
C ARG A 23 -32.88 6.21 9.32
N ASP A 24 -34.21 6.29 9.33
CA ASP A 24 -35.00 6.09 10.55
C ASP A 24 -34.96 4.62 11.01
N CYS A 25 -34.93 3.66 10.08
CA CYS A 25 -34.71 2.25 10.38
C CYS A 25 -33.30 2.01 10.93
N LEU A 26 -32.28 2.60 10.32
CA LEU A 26 -30.89 2.51 10.78
C LEU A 26 -30.75 3.07 12.20
N LYS A 27 -31.30 4.27 12.48
CA LYS A 27 -31.32 4.84 13.84
C LYS A 27 -32.00 3.92 14.86
N LYS A 28 -33.07 3.22 14.49
CA LYS A 28 -33.75 2.25 15.36
C LYS A 28 -32.88 1.03 15.65
N ALA A 29 -32.20 0.48 14.65
CA ALA A 29 -31.26 -0.63 14.81
C ALA A 29 -30.09 -0.24 15.72
N LEU A 30 -29.46 0.92 15.49
CA LEU A 30 -28.38 1.43 16.35
C LEU A 30 -28.83 1.60 17.79
N LYS A 31 -30.04 2.13 18.02
CA LYS A 31 -30.61 2.26 19.37
C LYS A 31 -30.86 0.91 20.05
N GLN A 32 -31.20 -0.13 19.31
CA GLN A 32 -31.34 -1.49 19.85
C GLN A 32 -29.98 -2.04 20.27
N ILE A 33 -28.97 -1.92 19.40
CA ILE A 33 -27.62 -2.42 19.69
C ILE A 33 -26.98 -1.67 20.87
N ASN A 34 -27.04 -0.34 20.91
CA ASN A 34 -26.48 0.46 22.00
C ASN A 34 -27.10 0.18 23.38
N LYS A 35 -28.29 -0.43 23.43
CA LYS A 35 -28.92 -0.85 24.70
C LYS A 35 -28.41 -2.19 25.20
N GLU A 36 -27.93 -3.04 24.30
CA GLU A 36 -27.56 -4.42 24.57
C GLU A 36 -26.04 -4.60 24.64
N ALA A 37 -25.28 -3.75 23.95
CA ALA A 37 -23.83 -3.81 23.87
C ALA A 37 -23.17 -2.66 24.64
N GLU A 38 -21.96 -2.90 25.14
CA GLU A 38 -21.09 -1.87 25.74
C GLU A 38 -20.41 -0.95 24.69
N ILE A 39 -20.84 -1.04 23.43
CA ILE A 39 -20.29 -0.28 22.30
C ILE A 39 -21.26 0.86 21.98
N GLU A 40 -20.72 2.08 21.91
CA GLU A 40 -21.50 3.25 21.52
C GLU A 40 -21.48 3.43 20.01
N LEU A 41 -22.58 3.12 19.33
CA LEU A 41 -22.74 3.36 17.90
C LEU A 41 -23.35 4.73 17.62
N SER A 42 -22.68 5.53 16.79
CA SER A 42 -23.16 6.83 16.32
C SER A 42 -23.41 6.84 14.80
N LEU A 43 -24.36 7.66 14.36
CA LEU A 43 -24.69 7.82 12.94
C LEU A 43 -24.22 9.19 12.45
N ASP A 44 -23.33 9.19 11.46
CA ASP A 44 -22.90 10.38 10.72
C ASP A 44 -23.45 10.36 9.28
N LYS A 45 -23.59 11.54 8.67
CA LYS A 45 -24.02 11.76 7.29
C LYS A 45 -23.69 13.18 6.82
N ASP A 46 -23.67 13.38 5.49
CA ASP A 46 -23.49 14.70 4.87
C ASP A 46 -22.29 15.48 5.46
N THR A 47 -22.44 16.80 5.56
CA THR A 47 -21.56 17.72 6.30
C THR A 47 -22.06 17.97 7.73
N GLN A 48 -22.92 17.11 8.29
CA GLN A 48 -23.47 17.32 9.64
C GLN A 48 -22.36 17.51 10.69
N ASP A 49 -22.54 18.38 11.67
CA ASP A 49 -21.57 18.60 12.75
C ASP A 49 -20.18 19.14 12.28
N THR A 50 -20.08 19.73 11.08
CA THR A 50 -18.91 20.51 10.63
C THR A 50 -19.18 22.01 10.67
N THR A 51 -18.20 22.78 11.17
CA THR A 51 -18.30 24.24 11.33
C THR A 51 -17.76 24.99 10.10
N GLY A 52 -18.35 26.14 9.79
CA GLY A 52 -17.92 27.02 8.69
C GLY A 52 -18.49 26.64 7.33
N SER A 53 -17.74 26.94 6.26
CA SER A 53 -18.08 26.60 4.87
C SER A 53 -17.03 25.65 4.28
N PRO A 54 -16.96 24.40 4.76
CA PRO A 54 -15.95 23.45 4.30
C PRO A 54 -16.19 23.00 2.86
N ASP A 55 -15.14 22.51 2.20
CA ASP A 55 -15.28 21.76 0.96
C ASP A 55 -16.14 20.51 1.23
N ILE A 56 -17.33 20.48 0.64
CA ILE A 56 -18.35 19.45 0.88
C ILE A 56 -17.81 18.07 0.52
N VAL A 57 -17.05 17.96 -0.57
CA VAL A 57 -16.56 16.67 -1.07
C VAL A 57 -15.47 16.15 -0.14
N ASP A 58 -14.47 16.99 0.17
CA ASP A 58 -13.38 16.60 1.07
C ASP A 58 -13.90 16.23 2.48
N THR A 59 -14.86 16.98 3.00
CA THR A 59 -15.50 16.67 4.28
C THR A 59 -16.20 15.31 4.27
N ILE A 60 -16.97 14.98 3.23
CA ILE A 60 -17.64 13.68 3.12
C ILE A 60 -16.62 12.55 3.05
N LEU A 61 -15.60 12.67 2.19
CA LEU A 61 -14.55 11.64 2.06
C LEU A 61 -13.77 11.45 3.37
N ARG A 62 -13.49 12.53 4.09
CA ARG A 62 -12.83 12.46 5.41
C ARG A 62 -13.67 11.72 6.43
N LYS A 63 -14.98 11.98 6.47
CA LYS A 63 -15.92 11.28 7.36
C LYS A 63 -16.08 9.81 7.00
N ILE A 64 -16.15 9.48 5.71
CA ILE A 64 -16.17 8.09 5.26
C ILE A 64 -14.91 7.38 5.73
N ARG A 65 -13.73 7.99 5.54
CA ARG A 65 -12.45 7.44 6.01
C ARG A 65 -12.40 7.23 7.53
N ALA A 66 -13.00 8.13 8.30
CA ALA A 66 -13.02 8.06 9.75
C ALA A 66 -14.11 7.13 10.31
N SER A 67 -15.04 6.63 9.46
CA SER A 67 -16.12 5.74 9.89
C SER A 67 -15.67 4.29 9.98
N ASP A 68 -16.31 3.52 10.86
CA ASP A 68 -16.07 2.09 11.04
C ASP A 68 -16.92 1.24 10.10
N ILE A 69 -18.13 1.71 9.75
CA ILE A 69 -19.08 0.99 8.90
C ILE A 69 -19.73 2.00 7.95
N PHE A 70 -19.85 1.63 6.68
CA PHE A 70 -20.49 2.45 5.65
C PHE A 70 -21.82 1.83 5.20
N VAL A 71 -22.88 2.62 5.15
CA VAL A 71 -24.22 2.20 4.71
C VAL A 71 -24.65 3.10 3.55
N CYS A 72 -25.17 2.52 2.46
CA CYS A 72 -25.62 3.31 1.31
C CYS A 72 -26.93 2.84 0.66
N ASP A 73 -27.73 3.79 0.14
CA ASP A 73 -28.91 3.49 -0.69
C ASP A 73 -28.53 3.38 -2.18
N VAL A 74 -28.43 2.15 -2.68
CA VAL A 74 -28.08 1.86 -4.08
C VAL A 74 -29.31 1.70 -4.98
N SER A 75 -30.50 2.11 -4.53
CA SER A 75 -31.73 2.03 -5.34
C SER A 75 -31.62 2.82 -6.66
N ILE A 76 -32.17 2.27 -7.75
CA ILE A 76 -32.14 2.89 -9.08
C ILE A 76 -32.98 4.18 -9.10
N VAL A 77 -32.35 5.29 -9.53
CA VAL A 77 -32.99 6.63 -9.53
C VAL A 77 -33.65 7.00 -10.85
N ASN A 78 -33.18 6.42 -11.96
CA ASN A 78 -33.61 6.79 -13.32
C ASN A 78 -34.79 5.96 -13.87
N GLN A 79 -35.72 5.53 -13.01
CA GLN A 79 -36.85 4.69 -13.42
C GLN A 79 -38.10 5.45 -13.92
N LYS A 80 -38.20 6.76 -13.66
CA LYS A 80 -39.49 7.48 -13.70
C LYS A 80 -39.88 8.09 -15.06
N ASN A 81 -38.98 8.21 -16.03
CA ASN A 81 -39.33 8.89 -17.28
C ASN A 81 -39.91 7.91 -18.32
N PHE A 82 -41.12 8.21 -18.81
CA PHE A 82 -41.78 7.45 -19.89
C PHE A 82 -40.88 7.33 -21.13
N VAL A 83 -40.13 8.40 -21.43
CA VAL A 83 -39.10 8.45 -22.49
C VAL A 83 -37.90 7.53 -22.19
N GLN A 84 -37.50 7.35 -20.91
CA GLN A 84 -36.41 6.43 -20.53
C GLN A 84 -36.81 4.96 -20.65
N ARG A 85 -38.08 4.62 -20.36
CA ARG A 85 -38.60 3.25 -20.55
C ARG A 85 -38.62 2.84 -22.02
N MET A 86 -38.85 3.78 -22.94
CA MET A 86 -38.81 3.52 -24.39
C MET A 86 -37.40 3.46 -24.99
N ALA A 87 -36.39 4.02 -24.30
CA ALA A 87 -35.05 4.22 -24.86
C ALA A 87 -34.00 3.17 -24.46
N ASN A 88 -34.37 2.03 -23.85
CA ASN A 88 -33.42 0.98 -23.40
C ASN A 88 -32.19 1.51 -22.63
N LYS A 89 -32.35 2.61 -21.89
CA LYS A 89 -31.23 3.24 -21.17
C LYS A 89 -30.86 2.41 -19.93
N ARG A 90 -29.55 2.33 -19.66
CA ARG A 90 -29.00 1.59 -18.51
C ARG A 90 -29.57 2.13 -17.19
N LYS A 91 -30.04 1.23 -16.34
CA LYS A 91 -30.49 1.54 -14.97
C LYS A 91 -29.27 1.95 -14.15
N MET A 92 -29.41 3.00 -13.33
CA MET A 92 -28.29 3.52 -12.53
C MET A 92 -28.78 3.99 -11.15
N PRO A 93 -28.05 3.66 -10.07
CA PRO A 93 -28.15 4.33 -8.78
C PRO A 93 -27.75 5.81 -8.86
N ASN A 94 -27.82 6.53 -7.74
CA ASN A 94 -27.32 7.91 -7.70
C ASN A 94 -25.78 7.94 -7.88
N PRO A 95 -25.23 8.77 -8.79
CA PRO A 95 -23.77 8.83 -9.03
C PRO A 95 -22.93 9.24 -7.83
N ASN A 96 -23.41 10.15 -6.97
CA ASN A 96 -22.67 10.59 -5.79
C ASN A 96 -22.52 9.44 -4.80
N VAL A 97 -23.61 8.70 -4.56
CA VAL A 97 -23.59 7.49 -3.72
C VAL A 97 -22.61 6.45 -4.28
N LEU A 98 -22.48 6.31 -5.61
CA LEU A 98 -21.52 5.39 -6.22
C LEU A 98 -20.06 5.82 -6.02
N ILE A 99 -19.77 7.12 -6.09
CA ILE A 99 -18.42 7.66 -5.81
C ILE A 99 -18.07 7.42 -4.33
N GLU A 100 -18.99 7.73 -3.43
CA GLU A 100 -18.83 7.50 -1.99
C GLU A 100 -18.66 6.02 -1.66
N LEU A 101 -19.44 5.13 -2.30
CA LEU A 101 -19.31 3.69 -2.16
C LEU A 101 -17.93 3.20 -2.64
N GLY A 102 -17.47 3.65 -3.81
CA GLY A 102 -16.15 3.27 -4.34
C GLY A 102 -15.02 3.68 -3.38
N TYR A 103 -15.11 4.90 -2.83
CA TYR A 103 -14.15 5.39 -1.84
C TYR A 103 -14.23 4.62 -0.50
N ALA A 104 -15.44 4.32 -0.02
CA ALA A 104 -15.67 3.53 1.17
C ALA A 104 -15.10 2.11 1.02
N VAL A 105 -15.31 1.45 -0.13
CA VAL A 105 -14.74 0.13 -0.42
C VAL A 105 -13.20 0.19 -0.43
N LYS A 106 -12.60 1.23 -1.02
CA LYS A 106 -11.14 1.37 -1.01
C LYS A 106 -10.57 1.60 0.40
N THR A 107 -11.30 2.30 1.26
CA THR A 107 -10.80 2.72 2.58
C THR A 107 -11.17 1.76 3.70
N LEU A 108 -12.32 1.09 3.58
CA LEU A 108 -12.90 0.23 4.60
C LEU A 108 -12.97 -1.24 4.17
N GLY A 109 -12.93 -1.54 2.88
CA GLY A 109 -13.20 -2.89 2.36
C GLY A 109 -14.69 -3.23 2.31
N TRP A 110 -15.05 -4.24 1.51
CA TRP A 110 -16.45 -4.65 1.33
C TRP A 110 -17.09 -5.21 2.61
N ASP A 111 -16.30 -5.84 3.48
CA ASP A 111 -16.81 -6.48 4.70
C ASP A 111 -17.37 -5.50 5.73
N ARG A 112 -17.02 -4.20 5.62
CA ARG A 112 -17.55 -3.10 6.45
C ARG A 112 -18.60 -2.25 5.72
N VAL A 113 -19.08 -2.69 4.54
CA VAL A 113 -20.02 -1.95 3.70
C VAL A 113 -21.39 -2.66 3.65
N ILE A 114 -22.46 -1.93 3.93
CA ILE A 114 -23.85 -2.39 3.82
C ILE A 114 -24.55 -1.63 2.69
N CYS A 115 -24.73 -2.30 1.54
CA CYS A 115 -25.56 -1.79 0.45
C CYS A 115 -27.04 -2.09 0.71
N VAL A 116 -27.92 -1.10 0.53
CA VAL A 116 -29.36 -1.24 0.75
C VAL A 116 -30.13 -0.93 -0.53
N VAL A 117 -31.11 -1.78 -0.87
CA VAL A 117 -32.01 -1.56 -2.00
C VAL A 117 -33.48 -1.63 -1.58
N ASN A 118 -34.29 -0.71 -2.13
CA ASN A 118 -35.74 -0.76 -2.04
C ASN A 118 -36.33 -1.56 -3.21
N ASN A 119 -36.73 -2.80 -2.96
CA ASN A 119 -37.44 -3.66 -3.91
C ASN A 119 -38.80 -3.11 -4.36
N GLY A 120 -39.35 -2.10 -3.66
CA GLY A 120 -40.50 -1.33 -4.11
C GLY A 120 -40.20 -0.46 -5.35
N VAL A 121 -38.92 -0.19 -5.61
CA VAL A 121 -38.41 0.64 -6.72
C VAL A 121 -37.71 -0.23 -7.77
N CYS A 122 -36.72 -1.03 -7.38
CA CYS A 122 -35.91 -1.82 -8.33
C CYS A 122 -35.55 -3.18 -7.76
N LYS A 123 -35.25 -4.16 -8.63
CA LYS A 123 -34.73 -5.47 -8.18
C LYS A 123 -33.21 -5.39 -7.98
N VAL A 124 -32.64 -6.29 -7.18
CA VAL A 124 -31.18 -6.44 -7.06
C VAL A 124 -30.51 -6.70 -8.42
N ASP A 125 -31.17 -7.48 -9.29
CA ASP A 125 -30.69 -7.77 -10.65
C ASP A 125 -30.55 -6.53 -11.54
N ASP A 126 -31.22 -5.44 -11.18
CA ASP A 126 -31.16 -4.16 -11.90
C ASP A 126 -29.93 -3.32 -11.53
N LEU A 127 -29.22 -3.69 -10.46
CA LEU A 127 -28.03 -2.99 -10.00
C LEU A 127 -26.84 -3.23 -10.95
N PRO A 128 -25.87 -2.29 -10.99
CA PRO A 128 -24.60 -2.50 -11.70
C PRO A 128 -23.93 -3.82 -11.28
N PHE A 129 -23.20 -4.44 -12.21
CA PHE A 129 -22.62 -5.76 -11.99
C PHE A 129 -21.64 -5.78 -10.80
N ASP A 130 -20.91 -4.68 -10.58
CA ASP A 130 -19.99 -4.51 -9.44
C ASP A 130 -20.71 -4.55 -8.09
N ILE A 131 -21.98 -4.13 -8.02
CA ILE A 131 -22.75 -4.07 -6.77
C ILE A 131 -23.54 -5.35 -6.57
N ARG A 132 -24.21 -5.86 -7.62
CA ARG A 132 -25.11 -7.02 -7.50
C ARG A 132 -24.41 -8.33 -7.15
N ASN A 133 -23.10 -8.42 -7.43
CA ASN A 133 -22.28 -9.57 -7.07
C ASN A 133 -21.83 -9.54 -5.59
N ASN A 134 -22.06 -8.42 -4.90
CA ASN A 134 -21.83 -8.26 -3.47
C ASN A 134 -23.14 -8.46 -2.69
N ARG A 135 -23.05 -8.65 -1.37
CA ARG A 135 -24.22 -8.80 -0.50
C ARG A 135 -25.02 -7.49 -0.46
N VAL A 136 -26.29 -7.54 -0.88
CA VAL A 136 -27.20 -6.39 -0.84
C VAL A 136 -28.36 -6.65 0.12
N SER A 137 -28.53 -5.78 1.11
CA SER A 137 -29.66 -5.78 2.03
C SER A 137 -30.91 -5.22 1.34
N THR A 138 -32.05 -5.89 1.49
CA THR A 138 -33.26 -5.49 0.77
C THR A 138 -34.45 -5.27 1.71
N TYR A 139 -35.29 -4.30 1.35
CA TYR A 139 -36.61 -4.10 1.91
C TYR A 139 -37.57 -3.72 0.79
N SER A 140 -38.89 -3.76 1.02
CA SER A 140 -39.87 -3.37 0.01
C SER A 140 -40.88 -2.38 0.59
N LEU A 141 -40.84 -1.14 0.11
CA LEU A 141 -41.83 -0.13 0.47
C LEU A 141 -42.21 0.74 -0.74
N LYS A 142 -43.50 0.72 -1.08
CA LYS A 142 -44.15 1.63 -2.04
C LYS A 142 -44.93 2.71 -1.28
N SER A 143 -45.38 3.75 -1.97
CA SER A 143 -46.12 4.89 -1.37
C SER A 143 -47.37 4.48 -0.57
N THR A 144 -48.05 3.40 -0.98
CA THR A 144 -49.25 2.85 -0.34
C THR A 144 -48.97 1.55 0.44
N GLY A 145 -47.70 1.19 0.62
CA GLY A 145 -47.31 -0.09 1.22
C GLY A 145 -47.41 -0.12 2.75
N ASP A 146 -47.34 -1.33 3.32
CA ASP A 146 -47.28 -1.52 4.76
C ASP A 146 -45.91 -1.09 5.33
N LYS A 147 -45.88 0.16 5.80
CA LYS A 147 -44.69 0.78 6.40
C LYS A 147 -44.20 0.02 7.63
N LYS A 148 -45.10 -0.51 8.48
CA LYS A 148 -44.71 -1.19 9.73
C LYS A 148 -43.98 -2.49 9.44
N LYS A 149 -44.50 -3.27 8.48
CA LYS A 149 -43.86 -4.51 8.04
C LYS A 149 -42.48 -4.24 7.43
N ALA A 150 -42.37 -3.28 6.52
CA ALA A 150 -41.11 -2.92 5.89
C ALA A 150 -40.09 -2.40 6.92
N GLU A 151 -40.54 -1.62 7.91
CA GLU A 151 -39.68 -1.07 8.95
C GLU A 151 -39.12 -2.19 9.82
N LYS A 152 -39.95 -3.11 10.31
CA LYS A 152 -39.50 -4.27 11.08
C LYS A 152 -38.44 -5.07 10.31
N GLN A 153 -38.72 -5.39 9.04
CA GLN A 153 -37.79 -6.13 8.19
C GLN A 153 -36.43 -5.43 8.07
N LEU A 154 -36.43 -4.12 7.78
CA LEU A 154 -35.19 -3.38 7.55
C LEU A 154 -34.40 -3.17 8.86
N VAL A 155 -35.09 -2.92 9.98
CA VAL A 155 -34.46 -2.83 11.30
C VAL A 155 -33.80 -4.15 11.67
N ASP A 156 -34.49 -5.27 11.51
CA ASP A 156 -33.94 -6.61 11.80
C ASP A 156 -32.72 -6.89 10.90
N THR A 157 -32.81 -6.54 9.61
CA THR A 157 -31.70 -6.69 8.66
C THR A 157 -30.48 -5.87 9.06
N PHE A 158 -30.65 -4.61 9.44
CA PHE A 158 -29.56 -3.77 9.92
C PHE A 158 -28.97 -4.29 11.22
N SER A 159 -29.81 -4.69 12.18
CA SER A 159 -29.36 -5.24 13.45
C SER A 159 -28.49 -6.48 13.26
N THR A 160 -28.88 -7.40 12.37
CA THR A 160 -28.08 -8.58 12.04
C THR A 160 -26.77 -8.23 11.33
N ALA A 161 -26.82 -7.37 10.31
CA ALA A 161 -25.62 -7.01 9.55
C ALA A 161 -24.59 -6.27 10.42
N LEU A 162 -25.05 -5.29 11.21
CA LEU A 162 -24.18 -4.52 12.10
C LEU A 162 -23.54 -5.42 13.17
N ARG A 163 -24.30 -6.31 13.82
CA ARG A 163 -23.73 -7.27 14.79
C ARG A 163 -22.67 -8.15 14.14
N SER A 164 -22.96 -8.71 12.97
CA SER A 164 -22.01 -9.55 12.26
C SER A 164 -20.69 -8.82 11.98
N ILE A 165 -20.73 -7.53 11.63
CA ILE A 165 -19.51 -6.73 11.41
C ILE A 165 -18.80 -6.44 12.73
N LEU A 166 -19.55 -6.08 13.78
CA LEU A 166 -18.97 -5.76 15.10
C LEU A 166 -18.32 -6.98 15.76
N ASP A 167 -18.96 -8.16 15.66
CA ASP A 167 -18.47 -9.41 16.26
C ASP A 167 -17.18 -9.89 15.59
N ASN A 168 -16.97 -9.57 14.32
CA ASN A 168 -15.79 -9.95 13.53
C ASN A 168 -14.89 -8.74 13.21
N TYR A 169 -15.05 -7.62 13.90
CA TYR A 169 -14.47 -6.34 13.48
C TYR A 169 -12.94 -6.38 13.41
N GLU A 170 -12.30 -6.96 14.42
CA GLU A 170 -10.84 -7.06 14.49
C GLU A 170 -10.28 -8.00 13.42
N ASP A 171 -10.96 -9.11 13.12
CA ASP A 171 -10.55 -10.04 12.06
C ASP A 171 -10.69 -9.40 10.68
N ILE A 172 -11.76 -8.63 10.45
CA ILE A 172 -11.96 -7.87 9.21
C ILE A 172 -10.86 -6.81 9.05
N LEU A 173 -10.50 -6.10 10.13
CA LEU A 173 -9.40 -5.13 10.10
C LEU A 173 -8.06 -5.81 9.81
N ALA A 174 -7.77 -6.94 10.45
CA ALA A 174 -6.55 -7.69 10.22
C ALA A 174 -6.46 -8.14 8.76
N ALA A 175 -7.53 -8.71 8.20
CA ALA A 175 -7.59 -9.12 6.80
C ALA A 175 -7.39 -7.94 5.83
N PHE A 176 -8.04 -6.81 6.09
CA PHE A 176 -7.92 -5.61 5.25
C PHE A 176 -6.50 -5.02 5.29
N ASN A 177 -5.88 -4.97 6.47
CA ASN A 177 -4.51 -4.47 6.62
C ASN A 177 -3.46 -5.38 5.97
N ILE A 178 -3.72 -6.67 5.79
CA ILE A 178 -2.82 -7.57 5.06
C ILE A 178 -2.59 -7.06 3.63
N ASP A 179 -3.64 -6.63 2.93
CA ASP A 179 -3.53 -6.16 1.53
C ASP A 179 -2.75 -4.84 1.42
N ASP A 180 -2.95 -3.92 2.36
CA ASP A 180 -2.21 -2.65 2.41
C ASP A 180 -0.75 -2.89 2.81
N ASN A 181 -0.48 -3.79 3.77
CA ASN A 181 0.89 -4.19 4.15
C ASN A 181 1.60 -4.87 2.97
N LEU A 182 0.91 -5.75 2.25
CA LEU A 182 1.41 -6.41 1.03
C LEU A 182 1.76 -5.38 -0.05
N SER A 183 0.91 -4.37 -0.22
CA SER A 183 1.11 -3.29 -1.19
C SER A 183 2.31 -2.41 -0.82
N HIS A 184 2.46 -2.10 0.47
CA HIS A 184 3.61 -1.38 1.02
C HIS A 184 4.92 -2.13 0.77
N ASP A 185 5.01 -3.39 1.19
CA ASP A 185 6.23 -4.21 1.01
C ASP A 185 6.57 -4.42 -0.47
N LYS A 186 5.56 -4.54 -1.35
CA LYS A 186 5.77 -4.57 -2.82
C LYS A 186 6.35 -3.27 -3.36
N GLN A 187 5.97 -2.13 -2.79
CA GLN A 187 6.53 -0.84 -3.18
C GLN A 187 7.98 -0.71 -2.70
N LEU A 188 8.25 -1.07 -1.45
CA LEU A 188 9.62 -1.09 -0.92
C LEU A 188 10.54 -2.00 -1.71
N PHE A 189 10.09 -3.22 -2.05
CA PHE A 189 10.89 -4.13 -2.86
C PHE A 189 11.23 -3.54 -4.24
N ARG A 190 10.27 -2.85 -4.88
CA ARG A 190 10.52 -2.17 -6.16
C ARG A 190 11.52 -1.03 -6.03
N GLN A 191 11.38 -0.20 -5.01
CA GLN A 191 12.31 0.90 -4.73
C GLN A 191 13.73 0.39 -4.47
N PHE A 192 13.86 -0.72 -3.74
CA PHE A 192 15.14 -1.39 -3.55
C PHE A 192 15.74 -1.87 -4.87
N ASP A 193 14.97 -2.60 -5.69
CA ASP A 193 15.44 -3.15 -6.97
C ASP A 193 15.83 -2.06 -7.99
N GLU A 194 15.15 -0.89 -7.95
CA GLU A 194 15.50 0.30 -8.73
C GLU A 194 16.84 0.91 -8.30
N LYS A 195 17.13 0.96 -7.00
CA LYS A 195 18.39 1.51 -6.47
C LYS A 195 19.56 0.54 -6.57
N CYS A 196 19.29 -0.76 -6.52
CA CYS A 196 20.30 -1.81 -6.45
C CYS A 196 19.74 -3.13 -7.00
N SER A 197 19.73 -3.28 -8.32
CA SER A 197 19.33 -4.54 -8.94
C SER A 197 20.30 -5.69 -8.60
N GLN A 198 19.82 -6.93 -8.71
CA GLN A 198 20.67 -8.12 -8.51
C GLN A 198 21.94 -8.08 -9.37
N THR A 199 21.80 -7.65 -10.63
CA THR A 199 22.91 -7.64 -11.60
C THR A 199 23.96 -6.62 -11.18
N GLN A 200 23.54 -5.39 -10.87
CA GLN A 200 24.44 -4.34 -10.40
C GLN A 200 25.18 -4.75 -9.12
N LEU A 201 24.46 -5.33 -8.15
CA LEU A 201 25.06 -5.80 -6.90
C LEU A 201 26.10 -6.88 -7.16
N PHE A 202 25.76 -7.92 -7.93
CA PHE A 202 26.66 -9.04 -8.16
C PHE A 202 27.85 -8.64 -9.01
N ASP A 203 27.64 -7.87 -10.09
CA ASP A 203 28.72 -7.42 -10.97
C ASP A 203 29.72 -6.53 -10.22
N SER A 204 29.24 -5.64 -9.35
CA SER A 204 30.12 -4.77 -8.55
C SER A 204 31.02 -5.56 -7.60
N ILE A 205 30.50 -6.60 -6.96
CA ILE A 205 31.24 -7.45 -6.01
C ILE A 205 32.15 -8.43 -6.77
N ASP A 206 31.65 -9.03 -7.86
CA ASP A 206 32.44 -9.93 -8.69
C ASP A 206 33.62 -9.20 -9.34
N PHE A 207 33.43 -7.95 -9.77
CA PHE A 207 34.52 -7.11 -10.26
C PHE A 207 35.58 -6.88 -9.17
N LEU A 208 35.17 -6.56 -7.95
CA LEU A 208 36.09 -6.44 -6.81
C LEU A 208 36.86 -7.73 -6.57
N VAL A 209 36.19 -8.88 -6.49
CA VAL A 209 36.82 -10.17 -6.19
C VAL A 209 37.81 -10.57 -7.29
N ASN A 210 37.46 -10.35 -8.56
CA ASN A 210 38.28 -10.78 -9.70
C ASN A 210 39.47 -9.86 -9.97
N HIS A 211 39.34 -8.57 -9.70
CA HIS A 211 40.35 -7.57 -10.06
C HIS A 211 41.06 -6.94 -8.87
N LEU A 212 40.57 -7.16 -7.65
CA LEU A 212 41.00 -6.47 -6.43
C LEU A 212 41.01 -4.94 -6.60
N LYS A 213 39.99 -4.46 -7.32
CA LYS A 213 39.78 -3.09 -7.76
C LYS A 213 38.32 -2.71 -7.66
N THR A 214 38.03 -1.45 -7.39
CA THR A 214 36.67 -0.91 -7.41
C THR A 214 36.68 0.58 -7.76
N ASN A 215 35.52 1.22 -7.75
CA ASN A 215 35.32 2.65 -8.00
C ASN A 215 34.19 3.19 -7.11
N ASP A 216 33.98 4.51 -7.12
CA ASP A 216 32.94 5.14 -6.30
C ASP A 216 31.53 4.65 -6.71
N ALA A 217 31.33 4.27 -7.97
CA ALA A 217 30.01 3.85 -8.46
C ALA A 217 29.58 2.53 -7.79
N TYR A 218 30.52 1.61 -7.61
CA TYR A 218 30.31 0.35 -6.92
C TYR A 218 30.17 0.53 -5.40
N TYR A 219 30.97 1.42 -4.79
CA TYR A 219 30.75 1.82 -3.40
C TYR A 219 29.34 2.38 -3.18
N ARG A 220 28.83 3.19 -4.12
CA ARG A 220 27.46 3.73 -4.05
C ARG A 220 26.41 2.63 -4.09
N ILE A 221 26.58 1.59 -4.91
CA ILE A 221 25.67 0.44 -4.93
C ILE A 221 25.63 -0.23 -3.54
N TRP A 222 26.78 -0.50 -2.93
CA TRP A 222 26.83 -1.12 -1.60
C TRP A 222 26.27 -0.20 -0.51
N HIS A 223 26.50 1.11 -0.63
CA HIS A 223 25.95 2.10 0.27
C HIS A 223 24.42 2.18 0.17
N ASN A 224 23.85 2.10 -1.03
CA ASN A 224 22.39 2.08 -1.22
C ASN A 224 21.75 0.91 -0.45
N VAL A 225 22.41 -0.25 -0.37
CA VAL A 225 21.90 -1.39 0.42
C VAL A 225 21.90 -1.07 1.91
N ALA A 226 22.98 -0.46 2.42
CA ALA A 226 23.07 -0.06 3.82
C ALA A 226 22.07 1.06 4.18
N GLU A 227 21.98 2.10 3.36
CA GLU A 227 21.03 3.20 3.53
C GLU A 227 19.58 2.69 3.55
N PHE A 228 19.25 1.75 2.65
CA PHE A 228 17.93 1.13 2.63
C PHE A 228 17.65 0.31 3.90
N ASN A 229 18.67 -0.28 4.52
CA ASN A 229 18.50 -1.04 5.77
C ASN A 229 18.38 -0.14 7.01
N ASP A 230 19.06 1.02 7.01
CA ASP A 230 19.14 1.88 8.19
C ASP A 230 17.97 2.88 8.31
N SER A 231 17.23 3.11 7.22
CA SER A 231 16.08 4.00 7.22
C SER A 231 14.82 3.32 7.77
N ILE A 232 14.16 3.98 8.73
CA ILE A 232 12.90 3.51 9.33
C ILE A 232 11.81 3.39 8.26
N ASP A 233 11.82 4.28 7.26
CA ASP A 233 10.81 4.35 6.20
C ASP A 233 10.93 3.20 5.17
N THR A 234 12.00 2.41 5.23
CA THR A 234 12.30 1.31 4.30
C THR A 234 12.29 -0.07 4.95
N ASN A 235 11.78 -0.18 6.18
CA ASN A 235 11.57 -1.46 6.84
C ASN A 235 10.38 -2.20 6.24
N PHE A 236 10.58 -3.45 5.86
CA PHE A 236 9.49 -4.33 5.46
C PHE A 236 8.59 -4.63 6.65
N LEU A 237 7.28 -4.54 6.46
CA LEU A 237 6.29 -4.87 7.47
C LEU A 237 6.22 -6.39 7.70
N ASN A 238 6.51 -7.19 6.68
CA ASN A 238 6.69 -8.62 6.82
C ASN A 238 8.03 -8.96 7.49
N ALA A 239 7.95 -9.49 8.72
CA ALA A 239 9.11 -9.80 9.56
C ALA A 239 10.10 -10.82 8.93
N ASP A 240 9.62 -11.78 8.13
CA ASP A 240 10.48 -12.76 7.47
C ASP A 240 11.28 -12.10 6.32
N ILE A 241 10.64 -11.23 5.53
CA ILE A 241 11.33 -10.45 4.51
C ILE A 241 12.38 -9.53 5.15
N GLN A 242 11.98 -8.79 6.20
CA GLN A 242 12.87 -7.86 6.91
C GLN A 242 14.11 -8.57 7.46
N ALA A 243 13.91 -9.68 8.18
CA ALA A 243 15.04 -10.44 8.75
C ALA A 243 15.99 -10.97 7.67
N LYS A 244 15.49 -11.38 6.50
CA LYS A 244 16.33 -11.82 5.38
C LYS A 244 17.07 -10.65 4.71
N PHE A 245 16.44 -9.48 4.64
CA PHE A 245 17.08 -8.28 4.12
C PHE A 245 18.22 -7.79 5.03
N GLU A 246 18.02 -7.79 6.34
CA GLU A 246 19.05 -7.41 7.32
C GLU A 246 20.31 -8.29 7.20
N VAL A 247 20.14 -9.60 7.00
CA VAL A 247 21.25 -10.54 6.76
C VAL A 247 21.98 -10.22 5.45
N LEU A 248 21.25 -9.90 4.38
CA LEU A 248 21.85 -9.46 3.11
C LEU A 248 22.65 -8.17 3.30
N ALA A 249 22.06 -7.16 3.93
CA ALA A 249 22.70 -5.87 4.19
C ALA A 249 23.98 -6.02 5.02
N ALA A 250 23.97 -6.89 6.04
CA ALA A 250 25.15 -7.19 6.84
C ALA A 250 26.29 -7.79 6.01
N HIS A 251 26.02 -8.75 5.12
CA HIS A 251 27.05 -9.33 4.25
C HIS A 251 27.57 -8.33 3.20
N VAL A 252 26.71 -7.47 2.64
CA VAL A 252 27.15 -6.39 1.74
C VAL A 252 28.00 -5.37 2.51
N GLY A 253 27.65 -5.07 3.75
CA GLY A 253 28.46 -4.25 4.66
C GLY A 253 29.85 -4.83 4.92
N GLN A 254 29.98 -6.16 5.01
CA GLN A 254 31.29 -6.83 5.11
C GLN A 254 32.13 -6.65 3.85
N ILE A 255 31.54 -6.73 2.65
CA ILE A 255 32.26 -6.40 1.40
C ILE A 255 32.77 -4.96 1.42
N ASN A 256 31.90 -4.01 1.78
CA ASN A 256 32.28 -2.60 1.87
C ASN A 256 33.44 -2.39 2.87
N HIS A 257 33.36 -3.03 4.04
CA HIS A 257 34.41 -2.97 5.06
C HIS A 257 35.75 -3.53 4.55
N LEU A 258 35.74 -4.71 3.94
CA LEU A 258 36.94 -5.35 3.38
C LEU A 258 37.56 -4.53 2.25
N ALA A 259 36.74 -3.93 1.41
CA ALA A 259 37.20 -3.01 0.37
C ALA A 259 37.87 -1.77 0.99
N ALA A 260 37.20 -1.11 1.93
CA ALA A 260 37.71 0.10 2.59
C ALA A 260 39.01 -0.12 3.39
N LEU A 261 39.22 -1.31 3.94
CA LEU A 261 40.43 -1.64 4.71
C LEU A 261 41.68 -1.88 3.85
N LYS A 262 41.51 -2.35 2.62
CA LYS A 262 42.62 -2.92 1.81
C LYS A 262 42.86 -2.21 0.49
N LEU A 263 41.89 -1.43 0.01
CA LEU A 263 42.01 -0.69 -1.23
C LEU A 263 42.39 0.76 -0.97
N PHE A 264 43.28 1.28 -1.80
CA PHE A 264 43.76 2.65 -1.73
C PHE A 264 43.38 3.40 -3.00
N SER A 265 43.07 4.69 -2.85
CA SER A 265 42.78 5.56 -4.00
C SER A 265 43.99 5.64 -4.92
N ILE A 266 43.75 5.49 -6.21
CA ILE A 266 44.76 5.63 -7.25
C ILE A 266 44.49 6.94 -7.99
N VAL A 267 45.48 7.83 -8.01
CA VAL A 267 45.40 9.05 -8.83
C VAL A 267 45.34 8.62 -10.29
N THR A 268 44.18 8.83 -10.92
CA THR A 268 43.92 8.38 -12.29
C THR A 268 43.86 9.60 -13.21
N PRO A 269 44.65 9.66 -14.30
CA PRO A 269 44.51 10.70 -15.31
C PRO A 269 43.07 10.74 -15.85
N GLY A 270 42.42 11.90 -15.80
CA GLY A 270 41.04 12.08 -16.27
C GLY A 270 39.96 11.77 -15.22
N GLN A 271 40.32 11.70 -13.93
CA GLN A 271 39.35 11.71 -12.85
C GLN A 271 38.47 12.97 -12.92
N LYS A 272 37.17 12.78 -12.77
CA LYS A 272 36.15 13.84 -12.85
C LYS A 272 35.58 14.11 -11.47
N TYR A 273 35.15 15.34 -11.22
CA TYR A 273 34.47 15.70 -9.98
C TYR A 273 33.13 16.40 -10.28
N ALA A 274 32.06 16.03 -9.59
CA ALA A 274 30.75 16.65 -9.76
C ALA A 274 30.79 18.17 -9.58
N ALA A 275 31.57 18.65 -8.61
CA ALA A 275 31.77 20.08 -8.36
C ALA A 275 32.28 20.85 -9.58
N GLU A 276 33.10 20.25 -10.46
CA GLU A 276 33.59 20.91 -11.67
C GLU A 276 32.48 21.15 -12.69
N TYR A 277 31.55 20.21 -12.81
CA TYR A 277 30.37 20.32 -13.68
C TYR A 277 29.35 21.32 -13.12
N GLU A 278 29.12 21.29 -11.80
CA GLU A 278 28.24 22.25 -11.12
C GLU A 278 28.76 23.69 -11.26
N MET A 279 30.07 23.91 -11.13
CA MET A 279 30.69 25.23 -11.37
C MET A 279 30.53 25.72 -12.81
N GLN A 280 30.34 24.81 -13.76
CA GLN A 280 30.05 25.12 -15.17
C GLN A 280 28.55 25.31 -15.42
N GLY A 281 27.69 25.20 -14.40
CA GLY A 281 26.24 25.32 -14.51
C GLY A 281 25.57 24.08 -15.10
N VAL A 282 26.24 22.93 -15.10
CA VAL A 282 25.68 21.64 -15.55
C VAL A 282 24.92 21.00 -14.40
N GLU A 283 23.67 20.62 -14.65
CA GLU A 283 22.87 19.83 -13.71
C GLU A 283 23.37 18.39 -13.66
N ILE A 284 23.61 17.87 -12.46
CA ILE A 284 24.12 16.51 -12.26
C ILE A 284 22.96 15.51 -12.27
N THR A 285 22.76 14.84 -13.39
CA THR A 285 21.79 13.73 -13.49
C THR A 285 22.34 12.45 -12.86
N PRO A 286 21.50 11.47 -12.49
CA PRO A 286 21.96 10.18 -11.97
C PRO A 286 22.94 9.45 -12.91
N GLU A 287 22.73 9.55 -14.22
CA GLU A 287 23.60 8.94 -15.23
C GLU A 287 24.96 9.64 -15.26
N LEU A 288 24.99 10.98 -15.21
CA LEU A 288 26.23 11.74 -15.16
C LEU A 288 26.99 11.49 -13.86
N GLN A 289 26.29 11.40 -12.72
CA GLN A 289 26.90 11.04 -11.45
C GLN A 289 27.54 9.65 -11.53
N PHE A 290 26.86 8.68 -12.13
CA PHE A 290 27.41 7.33 -12.32
C PHE A 290 28.67 7.34 -13.19
N GLU A 291 28.69 8.10 -14.28
CA GLU A 291 29.90 8.25 -15.11
C GLU A 291 31.06 8.89 -14.35
N ILE A 292 30.80 9.92 -13.54
CA ILE A 292 31.81 10.58 -12.70
C ILE A 292 32.38 9.59 -11.69
N ASP A 293 31.51 8.86 -11.00
CA ASP A 293 31.87 7.90 -9.95
C ASP A 293 32.72 6.73 -10.48
N GLN A 294 32.59 6.38 -11.77
CA GLN A 294 33.44 5.37 -12.41
C GLN A 294 34.90 5.83 -12.61
N THR A 295 35.16 7.14 -12.57
CA THR A 295 36.49 7.70 -12.81
C THR A 295 37.42 7.62 -11.60
N THR A 296 36.87 7.67 -10.38
CA THR A 296 37.62 7.44 -9.14
C THR A 296 37.86 5.95 -8.97
N ARG A 297 39.12 5.52 -8.83
CA ARG A 297 39.48 4.09 -8.73
C ARG A 297 40.24 3.79 -7.45
N TYR A 298 39.98 2.62 -6.91
CA TYR A 298 40.69 2.07 -5.76
C TYR A 298 41.25 0.70 -6.13
N SER A 299 42.46 0.38 -5.68
CA SER A 299 43.04 -0.95 -5.86
C SER A 299 43.78 -1.43 -4.63
N PHE A 300 43.93 -2.74 -4.55
CA PHE A 300 44.97 -3.35 -3.75
C PHE A 300 46.35 -2.83 -4.23
N PRO A 301 47.35 -2.65 -3.35
CA PRO A 301 48.67 -2.16 -3.74
C PRO A 301 49.28 -2.96 -4.91
N ASP A 302 49.90 -2.27 -5.87
CA ASP A 302 50.47 -2.87 -7.08
C ASP A 302 51.83 -3.58 -6.86
N GLY A 303 52.29 -3.72 -5.62
CA GLY A 303 53.54 -4.41 -5.32
C GLY A 303 53.88 -4.52 -3.82
N PRO A 304 54.97 -5.23 -3.49
CA PRO A 304 55.42 -5.42 -2.12
C PRO A 304 56.04 -4.17 -1.50
N HIS A 305 55.99 -4.09 -0.17
CA HIS A 305 56.93 -3.27 0.60
C HIS A 305 58.27 -4.02 0.68
N ASP A 306 59.39 -3.32 0.52
CA ASP A 306 60.75 -3.86 0.69
C ASP A 306 61.11 -5.09 -0.17
N ASN A 307 60.54 -5.19 -1.39
CA ASN A 307 60.77 -6.29 -2.35
C ASN A 307 60.34 -7.70 -1.89
N ASP A 308 59.52 -7.83 -0.84
CA ASP A 308 58.94 -9.09 -0.37
C ASP A 308 57.76 -9.59 -1.26
N TRP A 309 58.09 -10.14 -2.42
CA TRP A 309 57.10 -10.62 -3.40
C TRP A 309 56.28 -11.81 -2.89
N ASP A 310 56.89 -12.74 -2.16
CA ASP A 310 56.19 -13.92 -1.62
C ASP A 310 55.14 -13.50 -0.60
N GLY A 311 55.50 -12.61 0.34
CA GLY A 311 54.55 -12.07 1.30
C GLY A 311 53.46 -11.22 0.64
N TYR A 312 53.78 -10.49 -0.44
CA TYR A 312 52.79 -9.77 -1.22
C TYR A 312 51.76 -10.69 -1.87
N HIS A 313 52.20 -11.71 -2.61
CA HIS A 313 51.30 -12.67 -3.26
C HIS A 313 50.44 -13.42 -2.24
N LYS A 314 51.02 -13.78 -1.09
CA LYS A 314 50.26 -14.39 0.00
C LYS A 314 49.16 -13.45 0.50
N ARG A 315 49.47 -12.18 0.82
CA ARG A 315 48.45 -11.21 1.27
C ARG A 315 47.37 -10.97 0.21
N MET A 316 47.75 -10.95 -1.07
CA MET A 316 46.82 -10.81 -2.18
C MET A 316 45.84 -11.99 -2.25
N HIS A 317 46.35 -13.22 -2.19
CA HIS A 317 45.53 -14.44 -2.19
C HIS A 317 44.64 -14.53 -0.95
N ASP A 318 45.19 -14.31 0.25
CA ASP A 318 44.44 -14.33 1.50
C ASP A 318 43.26 -13.33 1.45
N TYR A 319 43.49 -12.13 0.91
CA TYR A 319 42.44 -11.11 0.74
C TYR A 319 41.38 -11.53 -0.31
N GLN A 320 41.82 -12.08 -1.44
CA GLN A 320 40.90 -12.55 -2.48
C GLN A 320 40.01 -13.70 -1.99
N ASP A 321 40.56 -14.64 -1.22
CA ASP A 321 39.83 -15.75 -0.62
C ASP A 321 38.79 -15.26 0.40
N GLU A 322 39.15 -14.25 1.21
CA GLU A 322 38.22 -13.62 2.15
C GLU A 322 37.06 -12.93 1.42
N LEU A 323 37.34 -12.15 0.37
CA LEU A 323 36.31 -11.55 -0.48
C LEU A 323 35.42 -12.60 -1.15
N LEU A 324 35.99 -13.69 -1.64
CA LEU A 324 35.24 -14.78 -2.29
C LEU A 324 34.30 -15.47 -1.29
N ALA A 325 34.74 -15.68 -0.05
CA ALA A 325 33.93 -16.26 1.01
C ALA A 325 32.72 -15.37 1.34
N VAL A 326 32.93 -14.06 1.50
CA VAL A 326 31.84 -13.11 1.78
C VAL A 326 30.91 -12.96 0.57
N ASN A 327 31.43 -12.91 -0.66
CA ASN A 327 30.63 -12.84 -1.88
C ASN A 327 29.66 -14.04 -2.00
N LYS A 328 30.11 -15.25 -1.62
CA LYS A 328 29.23 -16.43 -1.55
C LYS A 328 28.07 -16.23 -0.57
N LEU A 329 28.33 -15.62 0.59
CA LEU A 329 27.30 -15.28 1.58
C LEU A 329 26.33 -14.21 1.06
N VAL A 330 26.82 -13.20 0.35
CA VAL A 330 25.96 -12.18 -0.31
C VAL A 330 25.03 -12.85 -1.32
N LYS A 331 25.55 -13.69 -2.22
CA LYS A 331 24.74 -14.39 -3.23
C LYS A 331 23.70 -15.31 -2.59
N GLN A 332 24.07 -16.02 -1.53
CA GLN A 332 23.14 -16.87 -0.78
C GLN A 332 22.04 -16.05 -0.10
N SER A 333 22.42 -15.04 0.69
CA SER A 333 21.46 -14.20 1.43
C SER A 333 20.54 -13.41 0.50
N TYR A 334 21.02 -12.94 -0.65
CA TYR A 334 20.17 -12.33 -1.68
C TYR A 334 19.14 -13.32 -2.22
N THR A 335 19.53 -14.57 -2.47
CA THR A 335 18.61 -15.62 -2.93
C THR A 335 17.54 -15.92 -1.88
N GLU A 336 17.93 -16.04 -0.60
CA GLU A 336 16.98 -16.25 0.50
C GLU A 336 16.00 -15.08 0.65
N PHE A 337 16.49 -13.84 0.59
CA PHE A 337 15.66 -12.64 0.58
C PHE A 337 14.67 -12.65 -0.59
N ARG A 338 15.13 -12.93 -1.82
CA ARG A 338 14.24 -13.00 -3.00
C ARG A 338 13.20 -14.11 -2.88
N MET A 339 13.54 -15.25 -2.29
CA MET A 339 12.57 -16.32 -2.03
C MET A 339 11.52 -15.90 -0.99
N ALA A 340 11.93 -15.21 0.08
CA ALA A 340 11.00 -14.66 1.07
C ALA A 340 10.06 -13.63 0.44
N VAL A 341 10.58 -12.71 -0.38
CA VAL A 341 9.78 -11.75 -1.16
C VAL A 341 8.78 -12.48 -2.06
N LYS A 342 9.23 -13.47 -2.84
CA LYS A 342 8.35 -14.23 -3.74
C LYS A 342 7.24 -14.94 -2.98
N ARG A 343 7.58 -15.62 -1.88
CA ARG A 343 6.65 -16.41 -1.07
C ARG A 343 5.60 -15.56 -0.38
N ASN A 344 6.00 -14.40 0.15
CA ASN A 344 5.14 -13.61 1.03
C ASN A 344 4.43 -12.47 0.30
N LEU A 345 4.95 -12.00 -0.85
CA LEU A 345 4.36 -10.88 -1.59
C LEU A 345 3.59 -11.30 -2.86
N TYR A 346 4.00 -12.39 -3.53
CA TYR A 346 3.53 -12.70 -4.89
C TYR A 346 2.89 -14.07 -5.05
N ILE A 347 2.90 -14.89 -4.00
CA ILE A 347 2.20 -16.18 -3.89
C ILE A 347 1.18 -16.02 -2.78
#